data_AF-A0A9X4M3H5-F1
#
_entry.id   AF-A0A9X4M3H5-F1
#
_cell.length_a   1.000
_cell.length_b   1.000
_cell.length_c   1.000
_cell.angle_alpha   90.00
_cell.angle_beta   90.00
_cell.angle_gamma   90.00
#
_symmetry.space_group_name_H-M   'P 1'
#
loop_
_entity.id
_entity.type
_entity.pdbx_description
1 polymer ?
#
loop_
_entity_poly.entity_id
_entity_poly.type
_entity_poly.pdbx_seq_one_letter_code
_entity_poly.pdbx_strand_id
1 'polypeptide(L)'
;MPELQLRLAPSAALRWEGAGPASDRPAMVLLPDLYRTRGDYDRAVARLSDHGQRVFTPDRLSEDLDEAIADLERFLDDLAESVVLAGHGRGGAVAAAVASRRPGQVTKLLLIDAVVSEADAAAGLAESVARSLPVAVLWGRDGEFDPGAGYRTVRGALGGAATFTVPGSHDWPIERPASFGFALRTVLAEPAGVSG
;
A
#
# COMPACT_ATOMS: atom_id res chain seq x y z
N MET A 1 44.03 11.75 -3.01
CA MET A 1 43.09 10.73 -2.50
C MET A 1 41.96 10.66 -3.52
N PRO A 2 41.79 9.57 -4.29
CA PRO A 2 40.69 9.50 -5.26
C PRO A 2 39.38 9.22 -4.53
N GLU A 3 38.33 9.97 -4.87
CA GLU A 3 36.96 9.72 -4.40
C GLU A 3 36.48 8.35 -4.87
N LEU A 4 36.01 7.54 -3.91
CA LEU A 4 35.43 6.23 -4.18
C LEU A 4 34.00 6.46 -4.73
N GLN A 5 33.85 6.51 -6.06
CA GLN A 5 32.53 6.42 -6.68
C GLN A 5 32.01 4.99 -6.51
N LEU A 6 31.18 4.77 -5.49
CA LEU A 6 30.36 3.57 -5.35
C LEU A 6 29.37 3.53 -6.51
N ARG A 7 29.72 2.81 -7.58
CA ARG A 7 28.73 2.32 -8.55
C ARG A 7 27.98 1.18 -7.86
N LEU A 8 26.79 1.47 -7.35
CA LEU A 8 25.82 0.44 -6.97
C LEU A 8 25.58 -0.43 -8.22
N ALA A 9 25.92 -1.71 -8.12
CA ALA A 9 25.47 -2.69 -9.11
C ALA A 9 23.93 -2.61 -9.19
N PRO A 10 23.30 -2.90 -10.35
CA PRO A 10 21.84 -3.01 -10.41
C PRO A 10 21.40 -3.95 -9.29
N SER A 11 20.52 -3.45 -8.41
CA SER A 11 20.04 -4.21 -7.27
C SER A 11 19.61 -5.59 -7.76
N ALA A 12 20.05 -6.65 -7.08
CA ALA A 12 19.51 -7.98 -7.36
C ALA A 12 17.98 -7.86 -7.35
N ALA A 13 17.33 -8.30 -8.44
CA ALA A 13 15.90 -8.09 -8.66
C ALA A 13 15.12 -8.31 -7.36
N LEU A 14 14.34 -7.30 -6.97
CA LEU A 14 13.55 -7.35 -5.75
C LEU A 14 12.71 -8.63 -5.76
N ARG A 15 12.82 -9.44 -4.71
CA ARG A 15 12.04 -10.67 -4.59
C ARG A 15 10.65 -10.34 -4.11
N TRP A 16 9.67 -10.85 -4.83
CA TRP A 16 8.26 -10.78 -4.51
C TRP A 16 7.78 -12.19 -4.17
N GLU A 17 7.08 -12.35 -3.05
CA GLU A 17 6.47 -13.62 -2.70
C GLU A 17 4.96 -13.51 -2.79
N GLY A 18 4.35 -14.47 -3.48
CA GLY A 18 2.90 -14.64 -3.54
C GLY A 18 2.42 -15.67 -2.52
N ALA A 19 1.35 -15.33 -1.80
CA ALA A 19 0.67 -16.22 -0.88
C ALA A 19 -0.85 -16.23 -1.15
N GLY A 20 -1.49 -17.36 -0.83
CA GLY A 20 -2.91 -17.57 -1.01
C GLY A 20 -3.28 -18.24 -2.34
N PRO A 21 -4.55 -18.66 -2.47
CA PRO A 21 -5.00 -19.42 -3.63
C PRO A 21 -5.13 -18.51 -4.87
N ALA A 22 -5.04 -19.12 -6.06
CA ALA A 22 -5.57 -18.48 -7.26
C ALA A 22 -7.07 -18.22 -7.08
N SER A 23 -7.54 -17.07 -7.55
CA SER A 23 -8.89 -16.58 -7.31
C SER A 23 -9.30 -15.66 -8.46
N ASP A 24 -10.61 -15.55 -8.71
CA ASP A 24 -11.16 -14.55 -9.63
C ASP A 24 -11.13 -13.13 -9.04
N ARG A 25 -10.79 -13.00 -7.75
CA ARG A 25 -10.55 -11.69 -7.11
C ARG A 25 -9.21 -11.14 -7.59
N PRO A 26 -9.12 -9.82 -7.86
CA PRO A 26 -7.83 -9.17 -8.10
C PRO A 26 -6.83 -9.51 -7.00
N ALA A 27 -5.60 -9.82 -7.38
CA ALA A 27 -4.54 -10.01 -6.40
C ALA A 27 -4.29 -8.69 -5.65
N MET A 28 -3.81 -8.81 -4.42
CA MET A 28 -3.38 -7.66 -3.64
C MET A 28 -1.86 -7.58 -3.70
N VAL A 29 -1.31 -6.40 -3.93
CA VAL A 29 0.11 -6.11 -3.68
C VAL A 29 0.18 -5.30 -2.40
N LEU A 30 0.75 -5.88 -1.35
CA LEU A 30 0.94 -5.26 -0.05
C LEU A 30 2.38 -4.75 0.06
N LEU A 31 2.54 -3.42 0.09
CA LEU A 31 3.82 -2.74 0.21
C LEU A 31 4.11 -2.46 1.69
N PRO A 32 5.24 -2.98 2.21
CA PRO A 32 5.61 -2.78 3.60
C PRO A 32 6.00 -1.32 3.87
N ASP A 33 6.08 -0.95 5.15
CA ASP A 33 6.64 0.34 5.54
C ASP A 33 8.19 0.33 5.44
N LEU A 34 8.79 1.52 5.52
CA LEU A 34 10.23 1.70 5.57
C LEU A 34 10.85 0.90 6.73
N TYR A 35 11.99 0.27 6.47
CA TYR A 35 12.71 -0.63 7.38
C TYR A 35 11.95 -1.90 7.79
N ARG A 36 10.72 -2.10 7.31
CA ARG A 36 9.99 -3.37 7.48
C ARG A 36 10.33 -4.32 6.34
N THR A 37 10.17 -5.59 6.64
CA THR A 37 10.37 -6.70 5.72
C THR A 37 9.07 -7.42 5.47
N ARG A 38 9.02 -8.23 4.42
CA ARG A 38 7.91 -9.16 4.19
C ARG A 38 7.54 -9.97 5.43
N GLY A 39 8.55 -10.49 6.14
CA GLY A 39 8.36 -11.37 7.29
C GLY A 39 7.56 -10.74 8.43
N ASP A 40 7.60 -9.41 8.57
CA ASP A 40 6.79 -8.67 9.54
C ASP A 40 5.28 -8.81 9.25
N TYR A 41 4.91 -9.05 8.00
CA TYR A 41 3.52 -9.15 7.54
C TYR A 41 3.04 -10.60 7.38
N ASP A 42 3.87 -11.62 7.57
CA ASP A 42 3.51 -13.02 7.29
C ASP A 42 2.21 -13.45 7.99
N ARG A 43 2.02 -13.03 9.25
CA ARG A 43 0.80 -13.34 10.01
C ARG A 43 -0.44 -12.66 9.43
N ALA A 44 -0.30 -11.43 8.95
CA ALA A 44 -1.36 -10.69 8.29
C ALA A 44 -1.70 -11.32 6.93
N VAL A 45 -0.67 -11.62 6.14
CA VAL A 45 -0.78 -12.26 4.82
C VAL A 45 -1.46 -13.63 4.94
N ALA A 46 -1.02 -14.48 5.87
CA ALA A 46 -1.62 -15.78 6.11
C ALA A 46 -3.13 -15.67 6.37
N ARG A 47 -3.56 -14.71 7.20
CA ARG A 47 -4.98 -14.49 7.48
C ARG A 47 -5.77 -14.03 6.27
N LEU A 48 -5.20 -13.18 5.41
CA LEU A 48 -5.84 -12.77 4.15
C LEU A 48 -5.96 -13.97 3.20
N SER A 49 -4.90 -14.78 3.10
CA SER A 49 -4.85 -15.99 2.30
C SER A 49 -5.85 -17.06 2.74
N ASP A 50 -6.02 -17.25 4.05
CA ASP A 50 -7.04 -18.15 4.63
C ASP A 50 -8.47 -17.75 4.21
N HIS A 51 -8.67 -16.48 3.84
CA HIS A 51 -9.94 -15.94 3.33
C HIS A 51 -9.99 -15.82 1.79
N GLY A 52 -9.05 -16.46 1.09
CA GLY A 52 -9.05 -16.56 -0.36
C GLY A 52 -8.50 -15.34 -1.10
N GLN A 53 -7.78 -14.45 -0.41
CA GLN A 53 -7.06 -13.35 -1.05
C GLN A 53 -5.67 -13.83 -1.49
N ARG A 54 -5.33 -13.65 -2.77
CA ARG A 54 -3.94 -13.76 -3.24
C ARG A 54 -3.21 -12.46 -2.92
N VAL A 55 -2.08 -12.54 -2.24
CA VAL A 55 -1.30 -11.39 -1.79
C VAL A 55 0.15 -11.54 -2.24
N PHE A 56 0.70 -10.48 -2.83
CA PHE A 56 2.12 -10.35 -3.16
C PHE A 56 2.75 -9.30 -2.24
N THR A 57 3.93 -9.62 -1.70
CA THR A 57 4.68 -8.70 -0.84
C THR A 57 6.16 -8.76 -1.22
N PRO A 58 6.82 -7.61 -1.43
CA PRO A 58 8.26 -7.59 -1.67
C PRO A 58 9.02 -7.87 -0.38
N ASP A 59 10.21 -8.47 -0.47
CA ASP A 59 11.07 -8.74 0.69
C ASP A 59 11.31 -7.47 1.53
N ARG A 60 11.50 -6.32 0.87
CA ARG A 60 11.57 -4.95 1.44
C ARG A 60 11.36 -3.91 0.35
N LEU A 61 11.02 -2.68 0.69
CA LEU A 61 11.06 -1.57 -0.28
C LEU A 61 12.46 -0.96 -0.37
N SER A 62 12.78 -0.33 -1.52
CA SER A 62 13.94 0.57 -1.59
C SER A 62 13.74 1.74 -0.61
N GLU A 63 14.86 2.25 -0.10
CA GLU A 63 14.88 3.49 0.68
C GLU A 63 14.66 4.71 -0.20
N ASP A 64 15.05 4.61 -1.46
CA ASP A 64 14.78 5.59 -2.51
C ASP A 64 13.35 5.39 -3.05
N LEU A 65 12.58 6.47 -3.09
CA LEU A 65 11.18 6.43 -3.49
C LEU A 65 11.01 6.15 -5.00
N ASP A 66 11.87 6.72 -5.83
CA ASP A 66 11.79 6.54 -7.29
C ASP A 66 12.18 5.13 -7.68
N GLU A 67 13.19 4.55 -7.02
CA GLU A 67 13.54 3.15 -7.19
C GLU A 67 12.41 2.22 -6.72
N ALA A 68 11.80 2.50 -5.57
CA ALA A 68 10.67 1.71 -5.07
C ALA A 68 9.47 1.74 -6.02
N ILE A 69 9.19 2.90 -6.63
CA ILE A 69 8.16 3.05 -7.67
C ILE A 69 8.53 2.23 -8.92
N ALA A 70 9.75 2.35 -9.42
CA ALA A 70 10.20 1.63 -10.61
C ALA A 70 10.19 0.11 -10.42
N ASP A 71 10.53 -0.37 -9.22
CA ASP A 71 10.50 -1.80 -8.88
C ASP A 71 9.06 -2.33 -8.82
N LEU A 72 8.11 -1.57 -8.25
CA LEU A 72 6.70 -1.95 -8.28
C LEU A 72 6.15 -1.93 -9.70
N GLU A 73 6.45 -0.92 -10.50
CA GLU A 73 6.01 -0.84 -11.89
C GLU A 73 6.50 -2.05 -12.71
N ARG A 74 7.77 -2.43 -12.55
CA ARG A 74 8.33 -3.62 -13.21
C ARG A 74 7.63 -4.91 -12.76
N PHE A 75 7.36 -5.05 -11.46
CA PHE A 75 6.62 -6.20 -10.95
C PHE A 75 5.20 -6.27 -11.52
N LEU A 76 4.50 -5.14 -11.63
CA LEU A 76 3.16 -5.10 -12.22
C LEU A 76 3.17 -5.40 -13.72
N ASP A 77 4.21 -4.98 -14.45
CA ASP A 77 4.41 -5.33 -15.86
C ASP A 77 4.56 -6.86 -16.02
N ASP A 78 5.35 -7.49 -15.17
CA ASP A 78 5.56 -8.95 -15.18
C ASP A 78 4.31 -9.73 -14.75
N LEU A 79 3.55 -9.20 -13.78
CA LEU A 79 2.33 -9.82 -13.28
C LEU A 79 1.19 -9.75 -14.30
N ALA A 80 1.15 -8.68 -15.10
CA ALA A 80 0.24 -8.47 -16.23
C ALA A 80 -1.26 -8.65 -15.91
N GLU A 81 -1.67 -8.43 -14.66
CA GLU A 81 -3.05 -8.53 -14.21
C GLU A 81 -3.49 -7.29 -13.45
N SER A 82 -4.81 -7.11 -13.29
CA SER A 82 -5.37 -6.06 -12.46
C SER A 82 -5.26 -6.40 -10.97
N VAL A 83 -4.88 -5.42 -10.14
CA VAL A 83 -4.57 -5.61 -8.72
C VAL A 83 -5.22 -4.57 -7.81
N VAL A 84 -5.36 -4.94 -6.54
CA VAL A 84 -5.50 -3.99 -5.43
C VAL A 84 -4.11 -3.60 -4.95
N LEU A 85 -3.80 -2.31 -4.88
CA LEU A 85 -2.58 -1.83 -4.24
C LEU A 85 -2.88 -1.44 -2.79
N ALA A 86 -2.12 -2.00 -1.85
CA ALA A 86 -2.18 -1.67 -0.44
C ALA A 86 -0.80 -1.25 0.05
N GLY A 87 -0.69 -0.10 0.71
CA GLY A 87 0.60 0.39 1.21
C GLY A 87 0.54 0.82 2.67
N HIS A 88 1.45 0.27 3.49
CA HIS A 88 1.65 0.67 4.89
C HIS A 88 2.71 1.76 5.00
N GLY A 89 2.44 2.84 5.75
CA GLY A 89 3.42 3.90 5.98
C GLY A 89 3.94 4.48 4.67
N ARG A 90 5.26 4.40 4.43
CA ARG A 90 5.86 4.85 3.17
C ARG A 90 5.45 4.01 1.96
N GLY A 91 5.11 2.74 2.16
CA GLY A 91 4.50 1.92 1.11
C GLY A 91 3.23 2.54 0.54
N GLY A 92 2.50 3.33 1.33
CA GLY A 92 1.33 4.09 0.87
C GLY A 92 1.68 5.15 -0.17
N ALA A 93 2.82 5.84 -0.04
CA ALA A 93 3.27 6.83 -1.01
C ALA A 93 3.65 6.18 -2.36
N VAL A 94 4.36 5.05 -2.32
CA VAL A 94 4.69 4.25 -3.52
C VAL A 94 3.41 3.78 -4.21
N ALA A 95 2.45 3.22 -3.44
CA ALA A 95 1.18 2.74 -3.98
C ALA A 95 0.37 3.86 -4.65
N ALA A 96 0.27 5.04 -4.01
CA ALA A 96 -0.45 6.18 -4.57
C ALA A 96 0.20 6.71 -5.86
N ALA A 97 1.53 6.80 -5.90
CA ALA A 97 2.27 7.23 -7.08
C ALA A 97 2.00 6.27 -8.26
N VAL A 98 2.13 4.96 -8.06
CA VAL A 98 1.90 3.97 -9.11
C VAL A 98 0.43 3.89 -9.54
N ALA A 99 -0.52 3.99 -8.60
CA ALA A 99 -1.95 3.97 -8.93
C ALA A 99 -2.35 5.08 -9.91
N SER A 100 -1.77 6.28 -9.77
CA SER A 100 -2.03 7.38 -10.71
C SER A 100 -1.42 7.15 -12.11
N ARG A 101 -0.30 6.43 -12.18
CA ARG A 101 0.46 6.12 -13.42
C ARG A 101 -0.03 4.89 -14.16
N ARG A 102 -0.74 3.97 -13.48
CA ARG A 102 -1.20 2.68 -14.04
C ARG A 102 -2.74 2.58 -14.05
N PRO A 103 -3.46 3.49 -14.74
CA PRO A 103 -4.92 3.43 -14.82
C PRO A 103 -5.36 2.11 -15.48
N GLY A 104 -6.36 1.44 -14.90
CA GLY A 104 -6.91 0.18 -15.40
C GLY A 104 -6.21 -1.08 -14.85
N GLN A 105 -4.93 -0.99 -14.48
CA GLN A 105 -4.26 -2.08 -13.79
C GLN A 105 -4.53 -2.05 -12.27
N VAL A 106 -4.72 -0.87 -11.67
CA VAL A 106 -5.08 -0.75 -10.26
C VAL A 106 -6.61 -0.60 -10.12
N THR A 107 -7.26 -1.55 -9.43
CA THR A 107 -8.72 -1.58 -9.25
C THR A 107 -9.18 -0.94 -7.95
N LYS A 108 -8.29 -0.87 -6.95
CA LYS A 108 -8.52 -0.25 -5.64
C LYS A 108 -7.19 0.13 -4.99
N LEU A 109 -7.16 1.27 -4.31
CA LEU A 109 -6.01 1.74 -3.54
C LEU A 109 -6.34 1.75 -2.05
N LEU A 110 -5.51 1.11 -1.23
CA LEU A 110 -5.64 1.05 0.22
C LEU A 110 -4.43 1.76 0.85
N LEU A 111 -4.70 2.84 1.59
CA LEU A 111 -3.68 3.61 2.30
C LEU A 111 -3.75 3.28 3.79
N ILE A 112 -2.73 2.58 4.30
CA ILE A 112 -2.69 2.06 5.67
C ILE A 112 -1.65 2.87 6.45
N ASP A 113 -2.08 3.67 7.42
CA ASP A 113 -1.23 4.65 8.13
C ASP A 113 -0.21 5.33 7.21
N ALA A 114 -0.67 5.70 6.01
CA ALA A 114 0.22 6.11 4.95
C ALA A 114 0.88 7.44 5.29
N VAL A 115 2.20 7.49 5.14
CA VAL A 115 2.99 8.72 5.26
C VAL A 115 3.27 9.21 3.85
N VAL A 116 2.43 10.13 3.40
CA VAL A 116 2.54 10.75 2.08
C VAL A 116 2.85 12.23 2.28
N SER A 117 3.87 12.75 1.61
CA SER A 117 4.16 14.18 1.65
C SER A 117 2.97 14.96 1.05
N GLU A 118 2.75 16.22 1.45
CA GLU A 118 1.68 17.03 0.87
C GLU A 118 1.78 17.14 -0.66
N ALA A 119 3.00 17.25 -1.19
CA ALA A 119 3.25 17.32 -2.62
C ALA A 119 2.89 16.02 -3.36
N ASP A 120 3.30 14.87 -2.82
CA ASP A 120 3.06 13.56 -3.44
C ASP A 120 1.59 13.14 -3.29
N ALA A 121 0.98 13.45 -2.14
CA ALA A 121 -0.42 13.18 -1.87
C ALA A 121 -1.32 14.01 -2.77
N ALA A 122 -1.06 15.31 -2.92
CA ALA A 122 -1.89 16.18 -3.71
C ALA A 122 -1.92 15.76 -5.18
N ALA A 123 -0.80 15.35 -5.77
CA ALA A 123 -0.76 14.99 -7.19
C ALA A 123 -1.33 13.58 -7.47
N GLY A 124 -0.80 12.54 -6.80
CA GLY A 124 -1.19 11.16 -7.10
C GLY A 124 -2.59 10.81 -6.63
N LEU A 125 -2.99 11.33 -5.47
CA LEU A 125 -4.28 11.00 -4.86
C LEU A 125 -5.41 11.79 -5.51
N ALA A 126 -5.20 13.07 -5.83
CA ALA A 126 -6.20 13.84 -6.57
C ALA A 126 -6.45 13.27 -7.96
N GLU A 127 -5.42 12.81 -8.66
CA GLU A 127 -5.60 12.15 -9.97
C GLU A 127 -6.39 10.84 -9.83
N SER A 128 -6.09 10.05 -8.78
CA SER A 128 -6.83 8.81 -8.49
C SER A 128 -8.31 9.10 -8.21
N VAL A 129 -8.61 10.12 -7.41
CA VAL A 129 -9.98 10.57 -7.12
C VAL A 129 -10.69 11.10 -8.36
N ALA A 130 -10.02 11.95 -9.15
CA ALA A 130 -10.58 12.52 -10.38
C ALA A 130 -10.99 11.41 -11.37
N ARG A 131 -10.29 10.27 -11.33
CA ARG A 131 -10.58 9.09 -12.15
C ARG A 131 -11.56 8.10 -11.50
N SER A 132 -12.16 8.45 -10.37
CA SER A 132 -13.07 7.57 -9.61
C SER A 132 -12.44 6.24 -9.20
N LEU A 133 -11.11 6.17 -9.02
CA LEU A 133 -10.47 4.99 -8.44
C LEU A 133 -10.99 4.81 -7.00
N PRO A 134 -11.51 3.63 -6.62
CA PRO A 134 -11.88 3.39 -5.24
C PRO A 134 -10.65 3.49 -4.33
N VAL A 135 -10.67 4.45 -3.39
CA VAL A 135 -9.64 4.61 -2.37
C VAL A 135 -10.25 4.39 -0.99
N ALA A 136 -9.59 3.61 -0.15
CA ALA A 136 -9.91 3.50 1.27
C ALA A 136 -8.68 3.80 2.13
N VAL A 137 -8.90 4.48 3.25
CA VAL A 137 -7.86 4.84 4.22
C VAL A 137 -8.09 4.03 5.49
N LEU A 138 -7.05 3.39 6.00
CA LEU A 138 -7.07 2.63 7.25
C LEU A 138 -6.05 3.27 8.21
N TRP A 139 -6.48 3.59 9.42
CA TRP A 139 -5.66 4.38 10.35
C TRP A 139 -5.69 3.85 11.79
N GLY A 140 -4.52 3.76 12.42
CA GLY A 140 -4.34 3.43 13.83
C GLY A 140 -4.69 4.61 14.76
N ARG A 141 -5.62 4.42 15.70
CA ARG A 141 -6.11 5.52 16.58
C ARG A 141 -5.13 5.94 17.68
N ASP A 142 -4.21 5.07 18.05
CA ASP A 142 -3.43 5.17 19.29
C ASP A 142 -1.95 5.55 19.02
N GLY A 143 -1.63 6.00 17.80
CA GLY A 143 -0.26 6.37 17.43
C GLY A 143 0.22 7.66 18.09
N GLU A 144 1.43 7.63 18.68
CA GLU A 144 2.14 8.82 19.20
C GLU A 144 2.75 9.70 18.09
N PHE A 145 2.88 9.17 16.87
CA PHE A 145 3.27 9.96 15.69
C PHE A 145 2.09 10.88 15.34
N ASP A 146 2.29 12.21 15.36
CA ASP A 146 1.24 13.22 15.14
C ASP A 146 0.25 12.73 14.06
N PRO A 147 -0.95 12.25 14.46
CA PRO A 147 -1.93 11.67 13.54
C PRO A 147 -2.62 12.76 12.71
N GLY A 148 -2.01 13.93 12.64
CA GLY A 148 -2.51 15.10 11.99
C GLY A 148 -2.06 15.23 10.56
N ALA A 149 -0.76 15.32 10.28
CA ALA A 149 -0.30 15.78 8.97
C ALA A 149 -0.65 14.79 7.86
N GLY A 150 -0.11 13.56 7.88
CA GLY A 150 -0.36 12.56 6.83
C GLY A 150 -1.85 12.23 6.67
N TYR A 151 -2.54 11.98 7.79
CA TYR A 151 -3.99 11.72 7.78
C TYR A 151 -4.81 12.90 7.24
N ARG A 152 -4.56 14.15 7.68
CA ARG A 152 -5.28 15.32 7.17
C ARG A 152 -4.95 15.59 5.70
N THR A 153 -3.70 15.39 5.29
CA THR A 153 -3.27 15.52 3.90
C THR A 153 -4.01 14.52 3.02
N VAL A 154 -3.97 13.23 3.39
CA VAL A 154 -4.66 12.15 2.67
C VAL A 154 -6.17 12.41 2.64
N ARG A 155 -6.78 12.75 3.80
CA ARG A 155 -8.22 13.04 3.86
C ARG A 155 -8.64 14.29 3.12
N GLY A 156 -7.82 15.34 3.17
CA GLY A 156 -8.05 16.60 2.47
C GLY A 156 -8.05 16.41 0.96
N ALA A 157 -7.08 15.65 0.45
CA ALA A 157 -7.01 15.30 -0.97
C ALA A 157 -8.14 14.37 -1.42
N LEU A 158 -8.64 13.51 -0.53
CA LEU A 158 -9.68 12.53 -0.84
C LEU A 158 -11.12 13.03 -0.72
N GLY A 159 -11.35 14.22 -0.13
CA GLY A 159 -12.67 14.89 -0.12
C GLY A 159 -13.85 14.12 0.49
N GLY A 160 -13.63 12.95 1.12
CA GLY A 160 -14.71 12.08 1.61
C GLY A 160 -14.50 10.57 1.44
N ALA A 161 -13.34 10.11 0.95
CA ALA A 161 -13.06 8.67 0.84
C ALA A 161 -13.29 7.88 2.14
N ALA A 162 -13.68 6.62 1.96
CA ALA A 162 -13.98 5.71 3.05
C ALA A 162 -12.78 5.57 3.99
N THR A 163 -12.96 6.04 5.23
CA THR A 163 -11.91 6.07 6.25
C THR A 163 -12.29 5.11 7.37
N PHE A 164 -11.42 4.15 7.65
CA PHE A 164 -11.58 3.14 8.69
C PHE A 164 -10.55 3.39 9.77
N THR A 165 -11.00 3.53 11.01
CA THR A 165 -10.10 3.65 12.15
C THR A 165 -10.08 2.35 12.94
N VAL A 166 -8.89 1.93 13.33
CA VAL A 166 -8.66 0.69 14.08
C VAL A 166 -7.89 1.04 15.35
N PRO A 167 -8.21 0.44 16.51
CA PRO A 167 -7.34 0.59 17.67
C PRO A 167 -5.93 0.05 17.36
N GLY A 168 -4.90 0.78 17.77
CA GLY A 168 -3.49 0.49 17.50
C GLY A 168 -2.69 1.74 17.11
N SER A 169 -1.38 1.66 17.25
CA SER A 169 -0.42 2.66 16.76
C SER A 169 -0.08 2.40 15.29
N HIS A 170 0.91 3.10 14.73
CA HIS A 170 1.38 2.94 13.35
C HIS A 170 1.57 1.46 12.93
N ASP A 171 2.25 0.66 13.74
CA ASP A 171 2.54 -0.75 13.42
C ASP A 171 1.37 -1.73 13.67
N TRP A 172 0.13 -1.25 13.86
CA TRP A 172 -1.04 -2.12 14.05
C TRP A 172 -1.26 -3.19 12.96
N PRO A 173 -0.87 -3.00 11.67
CA PRO A 173 -0.97 -4.07 10.67
C PRO A 173 -0.16 -5.32 11.06
N ILE A 174 0.98 -5.09 11.71
CA ILE A 174 1.96 -6.11 12.12
C ILE A 174 1.60 -6.62 13.52
N GLU A 175 1.32 -5.73 14.46
CA GLU A 175 1.05 -6.07 15.85
C GLU A 175 -0.31 -6.75 16.04
N ARG A 176 -1.29 -6.43 15.17
CA ARG A 176 -2.68 -6.87 15.27
C ARG A 176 -3.17 -7.48 13.97
N PRO A 177 -2.56 -8.58 13.48
CA PRO A 177 -2.85 -9.16 12.17
C PRO A 177 -4.31 -9.64 12.02
N ALA A 178 -4.98 -9.99 13.13
CA ALA A 178 -6.40 -10.32 13.11
C ALA A 178 -7.28 -9.10 12.81
N SER A 179 -6.99 -7.96 13.47
CA SER A 179 -7.67 -6.69 13.22
C SER A 179 -7.39 -6.18 11.81
N PHE A 180 -6.14 -6.30 11.36
CA PHE A 180 -5.73 -5.94 10.01
C PHE A 180 -6.44 -6.76 8.93
N GLY A 181 -6.44 -8.08 9.06
CA GLY A 181 -7.16 -8.96 8.15
C GLY A 181 -8.66 -8.66 8.14
N PHE A 182 -9.27 -8.39 9.30
CA PHE A 182 -10.70 -8.00 9.37
C PHE A 182 -10.97 -6.69 8.64
N ALA A 183 -10.20 -5.63 8.94
CA ALA A 183 -10.38 -4.33 8.32
C ALA A 183 -10.20 -4.38 6.81
N LEU A 184 -9.16 -5.06 6.31
CA LEU A 184 -8.93 -5.24 4.88
C LEU A 184 -10.09 -5.99 4.20
N ARG A 185 -10.62 -7.04 4.80
CA ARG A 185 -11.78 -7.75 4.21
C ARG A 185 -13.02 -6.87 4.14
N THR A 186 -13.28 -6.07 5.16
CA THR A 186 -14.40 -5.12 5.16
C THR A 186 -14.27 -4.15 4.01
N VAL A 187 -13.13 -3.49 3.85
CA VAL A 187 -12.93 -2.52 2.77
C VAL A 187 -12.91 -3.18 1.40
N LEU A 188 -12.38 -4.40 1.26
CA LEU A 188 -12.40 -5.13 -0.02
C LEU A 188 -13.82 -5.55 -0.44
N ALA A 189 -14.69 -5.84 0.52
CA ALA A 189 -16.07 -6.22 0.27
C ALA A 189 -16.97 -5.01 -0.03
N GLU A 190 -16.55 -3.79 0.32
CA GLU A 190 -17.31 -2.59 -0.01
C GLU A 190 -17.32 -2.34 -1.52
N PRO A 191 -18.52 -2.24 -2.13
CA PRO A 191 -18.63 -1.85 -3.52
C PRO A 191 -18.02 -0.45 -3.72
N ALA A 192 -17.47 -0.21 -4.90
CA ALA A 192 -16.97 1.09 -5.31
C ALA A 192 -18.11 2.13 -5.25
N GLY A 193 -18.21 2.86 -4.14
CA GLY A 193 -19.18 3.93 -3.94
C GLY A 193 -20.41 3.51 -3.13
N VAL A 194 -20.34 3.68 -1.82
CA VAL A 194 -21.50 4.12 -1.02
C VAL A 194 -21.00 5.21 -0.07
N SER A 195 -21.13 6.46 -0.49
CA SER A 195 -21.13 7.59 0.43
C SER A 195 -22.53 7.64 1.06
N GLY A 196 -22.62 7.38 2.36
CA GLY A 196 -23.77 7.76 3.17
C GLY A 196 -23.67 9.21 3.60
#